data_AF-A0A7I4DPU3-F1
#
_entry.id   AF-A0A7I4DPU3-F1
#
_cell.length_a   1.000
_cell.length_b   1.000
_cell.length_c   1.000
_cell.angle_alpha   90.00
_cell.angle_beta   90.00
_cell.angle_gamma   90.00
#
_symmetry.space_group_name_H-M   'P 1'
#
loop_
_entity.id
_entity.type
_entity.pdbx_description
1 polymer ?
#
loop_
_entity_poly.entity_id
_entity_poly.type
_entity_poly.pdbx_seq_one_letter_code
_entity_poly.pdbx_strand_id
1 'polypeptide(L)'
;MLVRVELVVNEKRACNSFIQLGSRIPWSRIDGSVPLDLSIEEVNVFAQLIALAVAMGSILEEISAATTFTSKEEEKDIEVLPGMVIKVDGTVVRNSDHALPTTDINVSSSPIFVNNVASKDIVIDSEAGVWGRLFLPESVTGDHTNKLPLVVYYHGGGFCMGNAGGESPTYQSIRLCRTSNVVVISASYRLAPEDRLPVAFKDACTTMSWLQKQCKYQAGEAEAGDPWLMNHADFSRVFVMGQSAGGNIAHHVAVFKPIDELKPLIVQGIVPIVPFFSAEAISESEKNVSEDEILPLGKHHTFWRLALPLNATRDHPYCNPLSADAPKLAEVKFPRLLVIVGGKDPLYTRQIEYYDALKQAGKEVELVEVPEGTHIFRKIPALEAENVRVDKAISDFIHKSE
;
A
#
# COMPACT_ATOMS: atom_id res chain seq x y z
N MET A 1 -28.09 -14.84 3.15
CA MET A 1 -27.16 -15.32 4.18
C MET A 1 -27.58 -16.73 4.56
N LEU A 2 -26.74 -17.73 4.30
CA LEU A 2 -27.00 -19.12 4.67
C LEU A 2 -26.21 -19.44 5.95
N VAL A 3 -26.89 -19.98 6.94
CA VAL A 3 -26.36 -20.41 8.23
C VAL A 3 -26.31 -21.93 8.21
N ARG A 4 -25.13 -22.49 8.53
CA ARG A 4 -24.95 -23.94 8.60
C ARG A 4 -25.34 -24.42 9.99
N VAL A 5 -26.35 -25.28 10.07
CA VAL A 5 -26.87 -25.83 11.33
C VAL A 5 -26.56 -27.33 11.35
N GLU A 6 -25.94 -27.81 12.43
CA GLU A 6 -25.79 -29.25 12.68
C GLU A 6 -26.94 -29.76 13.55
N LEU A 7 -27.75 -30.65 12.98
CA LEU A 7 -28.75 -31.40 13.73
C LEU A 7 -28.18 -32.75 14.15
N VAL A 8 -28.12 -32.98 15.46
CA VAL A 8 -27.69 -34.25 16.05
C VAL A 8 -28.93 -35.00 16.54
N VAL A 9 -29.18 -36.18 15.98
CA VAL A 9 -30.31 -37.05 16.35
C VAL A 9 -29.76 -38.34 16.96
N ASN A 10 -30.11 -38.65 18.21
CA ASN A 10 -29.69 -39.89 18.88
C ASN A 10 -30.80 -40.96 18.84
N GLU A 11 -30.46 -42.10 18.25
CA GLU A 11 -31.14 -43.41 18.20
C GLU A 11 -32.61 -43.56 17.74
N LYS A 12 -32.72 -44.21 16.56
CA LYS A 12 -33.63 -45.29 16.11
C LYS A 12 -35.15 -45.31 16.31
N ARG A 13 -35.81 -44.35 16.96
CA ARG A 13 -37.30 -44.30 16.96
C ARG A 13 -37.88 -42.90 16.72
N ALA A 14 -37.50 -42.27 15.62
CA ALA A 14 -38.29 -41.19 15.05
C ALA A 14 -39.27 -41.75 14.00
N CYS A 15 -40.49 -42.06 14.46
CA CYS A 15 -41.63 -42.46 13.64
C CYS A 15 -42.03 -41.35 12.64
N ASN A 16 -42.38 -41.78 11.42
CA ASN A 16 -43.23 -41.26 10.33
C ASN A 16 -44.05 -39.94 10.43
N SER A 17 -43.99 -39.14 11.49
CA SER A 17 -44.85 -37.96 11.68
C SER A 17 -44.28 -36.64 11.15
N PHE A 18 -43.04 -36.61 10.66
CA PHE A 18 -42.41 -35.40 10.08
C PHE A 18 -42.59 -35.25 8.55
N ILE A 19 -43.36 -36.13 7.91
CA ILE A 19 -43.42 -36.26 6.45
C ILE A 19 -44.25 -35.14 5.76
N GLN A 20 -44.92 -34.24 6.49
CA GLN A 20 -45.85 -33.28 5.86
C GLN A 20 -45.43 -31.80 5.84
N LEU A 21 -44.17 -31.47 6.07
CA LEU A 21 -43.66 -30.10 5.87
C LEU A 21 -42.46 -30.10 4.90
N GLY A 22 -42.78 -30.25 3.61
CA GLY A 22 -42.09 -29.60 2.50
C GLY A 22 -40.59 -29.86 2.26
N SER A 23 -39.98 -30.92 2.80
CA SER A 23 -38.54 -31.16 2.61
C SER A 23 -38.22 -32.05 1.40
N ARG A 24 -37.25 -31.60 0.58
CA ARG A 24 -36.54 -32.39 -0.44
C ARG A 24 -35.53 -33.38 0.18
N ILE A 25 -35.79 -33.86 1.39
CA ILE A 25 -34.84 -34.70 2.12
C ILE A 25 -35.52 -36.03 2.46
N PRO A 26 -35.09 -37.15 1.87
CA PRO A 26 -35.63 -38.46 2.20
C PRO A 26 -35.08 -38.89 3.56
N TRP A 27 -35.90 -38.73 4.61
CA TRP A 27 -35.59 -39.16 5.98
C TRP A 27 -35.78 -40.68 6.12
N SER A 28 -34.88 -41.46 5.52
CA SER A 28 -34.71 -42.86 5.85
C SER A 28 -33.35 -43.06 6.53
N ARG A 29 -33.37 -43.20 7.86
CA ARG A 29 -32.25 -43.56 8.75
C ARG A 29 -31.00 -42.69 8.61
N ILE A 30 -30.93 -41.67 9.46
CA ILE A 30 -29.69 -40.97 9.74
C ILE A 30 -29.36 -41.26 11.21
N ASP A 31 -28.31 -42.05 11.45
CA ASP A 31 -27.56 -42.01 12.72
C ASP A 31 -26.35 -41.10 12.44
N GLY A 32 -26.28 -39.93 13.07
CA GLY A 32 -25.20 -38.95 12.90
C GLY A 32 -25.65 -37.49 12.72
N SER A 33 -24.68 -36.58 12.62
CA SER A 33 -24.92 -35.15 12.37
C SER A 33 -25.26 -34.88 10.91
N VAL A 34 -26.31 -34.09 10.67
CA VAL A 34 -26.67 -33.62 9.33
C VAL A 34 -26.41 -32.13 9.24
N PRO A 35 -25.49 -31.69 8.36
CA PRO A 35 -25.31 -30.28 8.09
C PRO A 35 -26.44 -29.80 7.15
N LEU A 36 -27.14 -28.75 7.54
CA LEU A 36 -28.15 -28.07 6.72
C LEU A 36 -27.74 -26.62 6.51
N ASP A 37 -27.77 -26.17 5.26
CA ASP A 37 -27.58 -24.76 4.90
C ASP A 37 -28.96 -24.09 4.79
N LEU A 38 -29.31 -23.26 5.77
CA LEU A 38 -30.61 -22.60 5.87
C LEU A 38 -30.46 -21.09 5.82
N SER A 39 -31.40 -20.38 5.21
CA SER A 39 -31.51 -18.93 5.34
C SER A 39 -31.91 -18.53 6.77
N ILE A 40 -31.65 -17.29 7.18
CA ILE A 40 -32.01 -16.78 8.52
C ILE A 40 -33.53 -16.92 8.79
N GLU A 41 -34.34 -16.67 7.77
CA GLU A 41 -35.80 -16.82 7.87
C GLU A 41 -36.19 -18.29 8.09
N GLU A 42 -35.52 -19.22 7.41
CA GLU A 42 -35.73 -20.65 7.61
C GLU A 42 -35.27 -21.12 9.00
N VAL A 43 -34.18 -20.58 9.54
CA VAL A 43 -33.70 -20.88 10.91
C VAL A 43 -34.75 -20.44 11.95
N ASN A 44 -35.34 -19.26 11.79
CA ASN A 44 -36.35 -18.75 12.70
C ASN A 44 -37.65 -19.57 12.66
N VAL A 45 -38.08 -20.00 11.47
CA VAL A 45 -39.23 -20.91 11.30
C VAL A 45 -38.92 -22.28 11.92
N PHE A 46 -37.71 -22.79 11.75
CA PHE A 46 -37.29 -24.08 12.31
C PHE A 46 -37.26 -24.05 13.85
N ALA A 47 -36.74 -22.97 14.44
CA ALA A 47 -36.73 -22.77 15.89
C ALA A 47 -38.15 -22.66 16.47
N GLN A 48 -39.07 -21.97 15.77
CA GLN A 48 -40.48 -21.87 16.18
C GLN A 48 -41.21 -23.21 16.11
N LEU A 49 -40.93 -24.03 15.09
CA LEU A 49 -41.51 -25.37 14.97
C LEU A 49 -41.04 -26.32 16.07
N ILE A 50 -39.75 -26.25 16.46
CA ILE A 50 -39.22 -27.02 17.60
C ILE A 50 -39.89 -26.56 18.91
N ALA A 51 -40.02 -25.24 19.12
CA ALA A 51 -40.67 -24.70 20.31
C ALA A 51 -42.16 -25.08 20.40
N LEU A 52 -42.87 -25.12 19.27
CA LEU A 52 -44.28 -25.52 19.20
C LEU A 52 -44.45 -27.02 19.47
N ALA A 53 -43.56 -27.87 18.94
CA ALA A 53 -43.56 -29.30 19.19
C ALA A 53 -43.31 -29.63 20.67
N VAL A 54 -42.42 -28.89 21.34
CA VAL A 54 -42.18 -28.99 22.79
C VAL A 54 -43.41 -28.55 23.59
N ALA A 55 -44.09 -27.46 23.18
CA ALA A 55 -45.27 -26.94 23.86
C ALA A 55 -46.53 -27.85 23.72
N MET A 56 -46.62 -28.66 22.66
CA MET A 56 -47.74 -29.56 22.40
C MET A 56 -47.66 -30.91 23.13
N GLY A 57 -46.69 -31.09 24.06
CA GLY A 57 -46.67 -32.19 25.02
C GLY A 57 -46.66 -33.59 24.42
N SER A 58 -46.26 -33.73 23.16
CA SER A 58 -46.21 -35.01 22.45
C SER A 58 -44.76 -35.39 22.24
N ILE A 59 -44.24 -36.10 23.25
CA ILE A 59 -42.97 -36.83 23.29
C ILE A 59 -41.77 -35.87 23.33
N LEU A 60 -40.76 -36.25 24.13
CA LEU A 60 -39.39 -35.74 24.19
C LEU A 60 -39.02 -35.08 25.54
N GLU A 61 -38.91 -35.92 26.58
CA GLU A 61 -37.91 -35.64 27.64
C GLU A 61 -36.46 -35.77 27.11
N GLU A 62 -36.25 -36.28 25.88
CA GLU A 62 -34.92 -36.56 25.30
C GLU A 62 -34.40 -35.51 24.29
N ILE A 63 -35.07 -34.36 24.09
CA ILE A 63 -34.46 -33.19 23.39
C ILE A 63 -33.86 -32.19 24.40
N SER A 64 -33.87 -32.51 25.71
CA SER A 64 -33.26 -31.64 26.73
C SER A 64 -31.72 -31.65 26.71
N ALA A 65 -31.07 -32.49 25.90
CA ALA A 65 -29.63 -32.67 25.96
C ALA A 65 -29.01 -32.78 24.56
N ALA A 66 -28.83 -31.62 23.92
CA ALA A 66 -27.88 -31.30 22.85
C ALA A 66 -28.55 -30.45 21.76
N THR A 67 -28.96 -29.23 22.12
CA THR A 67 -29.01 -28.15 21.14
C THR A 67 -28.13 -27.03 21.67
N THR A 68 -26.83 -27.28 21.71
CA THR A 68 -25.86 -26.19 21.77
C THR A 68 -25.92 -25.48 20.43
N PHE A 69 -26.66 -24.38 20.38
CA PHE A 69 -26.45 -23.36 19.35
C PHE A 69 -25.08 -22.73 19.63
N THR A 70 -24.00 -23.40 19.22
CA THR A 70 -22.77 -22.70 18.95
C THR A 70 -22.96 -22.01 17.62
N SER A 71 -23.38 -20.75 17.64
CA SER A 71 -22.95 -19.84 16.58
C SER A 71 -21.44 -19.77 16.68
N LYS A 72 -20.74 -20.68 15.99
CA LYS A 72 -19.47 -20.26 15.42
C LYS A 72 -19.88 -19.24 14.37
N GLU A 73 -19.98 -17.97 14.77
CA GLU A 73 -19.56 -16.93 13.85
C GLU A 73 -18.10 -17.26 13.56
N GLU A 74 -17.87 -18.09 12.55
CA GLU A 74 -16.71 -17.86 11.71
C GLU A 74 -16.91 -16.42 11.24
N GLU A 75 -16.23 -15.46 11.89
CA GLU A 75 -16.06 -14.12 11.36
C GLU A 75 -15.58 -14.32 9.93
N LYS A 76 -16.50 -14.24 8.96
CA LYS A 76 -16.14 -14.39 7.56
C LYS A 76 -15.36 -13.15 7.20
N ASP A 77 -14.05 -13.30 7.08
CA ASP A 77 -13.19 -12.31 6.45
C ASP A 77 -13.83 -11.86 5.14
N ILE A 78 -14.09 -10.55 5.00
CA ILE A 78 -14.75 -9.99 3.81
C ILE A 78 -13.74 -9.88 2.67
N GLU A 79 -12.54 -9.38 2.97
CA GLU A 79 -11.48 -9.16 2.00
C GLU A 79 -10.12 -9.39 2.68
N VAL A 80 -9.26 -10.18 2.04
CA VAL A 80 -7.90 -10.46 2.49
C VAL A 80 -6.93 -9.75 1.56
N LEU A 81 -6.27 -8.72 2.08
CA LEU A 81 -5.06 -8.16 1.47
C LEU A 81 -3.83 -8.87 2.08
N PRO A 82 -2.66 -8.84 1.42
CA PRO A 82 -1.44 -9.37 2.02
C PRO A 82 -1.20 -8.76 3.41
N GLY A 83 -1.49 -9.54 4.46
CA GLY A 83 -1.36 -9.12 5.84
C GLY A 83 -2.50 -8.39 6.50
N MET A 84 -3.52 -7.99 5.76
CA MET A 84 -4.65 -7.27 6.33
C MET A 84 -5.90 -8.07 6.11
N VAL A 85 -6.66 -8.23 7.18
CA VAL A 85 -7.98 -8.85 7.16
C VAL A 85 -9.00 -7.75 7.43
N ILE A 86 -9.95 -7.59 6.51
CA ILE A 86 -11.09 -6.70 6.70
C ILE A 86 -12.26 -7.55 7.19
N LYS A 87 -12.69 -7.29 8.42
CA LYS A 87 -13.81 -7.95 9.08
C LYS A 87 -15.16 -7.41 8.60
N VAL A 88 -16.22 -8.14 8.96
CA VAL A 88 -17.60 -7.80 8.55
C VAL A 88 -18.09 -6.45 9.06
N ASP A 89 -17.66 -6.08 10.26
CA ASP A 89 -17.95 -4.80 10.90
C ASP A 89 -17.11 -3.63 10.33
N GLY A 90 -16.23 -3.90 9.34
CA GLY A 90 -15.31 -2.93 8.76
C GLY A 90 -14.00 -2.76 9.56
N THR A 91 -13.83 -3.49 10.66
CA THR A 91 -12.57 -3.51 11.42
C THR A 91 -11.46 -4.08 10.54
N VAL A 92 -10.31 -3.41 10.54
CA VAL A 92 -9.13 -3.87 9.80
C VAL A 92 -8.10 -4.38 10.80
N VAL A 93 -7.72 -5.65 10.66
CA VAL A 93 -6.69 -6.28 11.48
C VAL A 93 -5.43 -6.46 10.65
N ARG A 94 -4.30 -5.95 11.16
CA ARG A 94 -2.96 -6.23 10.63
C ARG A 94 -2.46 -7.51 11.30
N ASN A 95 -2.29 -8.60 10.56
CA ASN A 95 -1.72 -9.82 11.12
C ASN A 95 -0.21 -9.65 11.29
N SER A 96 0.29 -9.91 12.50
CA SER A 96 1.72 -10.00 12.82
C SER A 96 2.37 -11.28 12.28
N ASP A 97 1.57 -12.32 12.01
CA ASP A 97 2.05 -13.68 11.69
C ASP A 97 2.23 -13.92 10.18
N HIS A 98 1.81 -12.98 9.35
CA HIS A 98 2.05 -13.00 7.91
C HIS A 98 3.14 -11.97 7.57
N ALA A 99 4.05 -12.33 6.66
CA ALA A 99 5.27 -11.57 6.32
C ALA A 99 5.06 -10.12 5.82
N LEU A 100 3.81 -9.70 5.67
CA LEU A 100 3.30 -8.35 5.49
C LEU A 100 1.97 -8.32 6.27
N PRO A 101 1.55 -7.20 6.88
CA PRO A 101 1.94 -5.83 6.63
C PRO A 101 2.63 -5.29 7.90
N THR A 102 3.78 -5.85 8.24
CA THR A 102 4.42 -5.50 9.50
C THR A 102 4.94 -4.05 9.39
N THR A 103 4.62 -3.26 10.42
CA THR A 103 5.34 -2.01 10.74
C THR A 103 6.79 -2.30 11.16
N ASP A 104 7.09 -3.57 11.42
CA ASP A 104 8.39 -4.02 11.91
C ASP A 104 9.48 -3.92 10.85
N ILE A 105 10.66 -3.54 11.33
CA ILE A 105 11.88 -3.43 10.55
C ILE A 105 12.39 -4.86 10.30
N ASN A 106 12.08 -5.42 9.13
CA ASN A 106 12.47 -6.79 8.79
C ASN A 106 13.89 -6.88 8.18
N VAL A 107 14.56 -5.75 7.97
CA VAL A 107 15.97 -5.68 7.56
C VAL A 107 16.71 -4.80 8.54
N SER A 108 17.74 -5.31 9.21
CA SER A 108 18.56 -4.50 10.11
C SER A 108 19.37 -3.46 9.33
N SER A 109 19.44 -2.23 9.83
CA SER A 109 20.41 -1.26 9.33
C SER A 109 21.84 -1.68 9.69
N SER A 110 22.83 -1.30 8.88
CA SER A 110 24.24 -1.58 9.14
C SER A 110 25.09 -0.33 8.89
N PRO A 111 25.70 0.29 9.92
CA PRO A 111 26.60 1.42 9.71
C PRO A 111 27.93 1.02 9.04
N ILE A 112 28.16 -0.28 8.86
CA ILE A 112 29.29 -0.83 8.10
C ILE A 112 28.84 -1.07 6.66
N PHE A 113 29.71 -0.75 5.69
CA PHE A 113 29.45 -1.02 4.28
C PHE A 113 29.32 -2.52 4.02
N VAL A 114 28.13 -2.94 3.60
CA VAL A 114 27.83 -4.30 3.15
C VAL A 114 27.38 -4.21 1.70
N ASN A 115 28.06 -4.91 0.79
CA ASN A 115 27.86 -4.76 -0.65
C ASN A 115 27.94 -3.29 -1.10
N ASN A 116 28.93 -2.55 -0.56
CA ASN A 116 29.27 -1.17 -0.88
C ASN A 116 28.23 -0.13 -0.44
N VAL A 117 27.32 -0.46 0.49
CA VAL A 117 26.34 0.47 1.05
C VAL A 117 26.26 0.30 2.56
N ALA A 118 26.32 1.41 3.30
CA ALA A 118 26.01 1.48 4.72
C ALA A 118 24.61 2.07 4.92
N SER A 119 23.95 1.73 6.03
CA SER A 119 22.64 2.26 6.39
C SER A 119 22.49 2.52 7.89
N LYS A 120 21.65 3.49 8.24
CA LYS A 120 21.24 3.76 9.62
C LYS A 120 19.82 4.31 9.66
N ASP A 121 19.11 4.04 10.75
CA ASP A 121 17.79 4.61 10.99
C ASP A 121 17.91 6.01 11.62
N ILE A 122 17.03 6.91 11.21
CA ILE A 122 16.96 8.30 11.67
C ILE A 122 15.53 8.64 12.09
N VAL A 123 15.42 9.47 13.12
CA VAL A 123 14.14 10.05 13.55
C VAL A 123 13.95 11.38 12.81
N ILE A 124 12.82 11.52 12.13
CA ILE A 124 12.46 12.73 11.36
C ILE A 124 11.51 13.59 12.20
N ASP A 125 10.49 12.96 12.78
CA ASP A 125 9.53 13.57 13.69
C ASP A 125 9.11 12.54 14.74
N SER A 126 9.57 12.72 15.98
CA SER A 126 9.26 11.80 17.08
C SER A 126 7.81 11.87 17.53
N GLU A 127 7.15 13.02 17.38
CA GLU A 127 5.76 13.21 17.83
C GLU A 127 4.79 12.52 16.86
N ALA A 128 5.03 12.66 15.56
CA ALA A 128 4.25 11.99 14.53
C ALA A 128 4.70 10.54 14.26
N GLY A 129 5.78 10.07 14.89
CA GLY A 129 6.36 8.74 14.66
C GLY A 129 6.99 8.59 13.26
N VAL A 130 7.35 9.69 12.61
CA VAL A 130 7.97 9.68 11.28
C VAL A 130 9.47 9.44 11.44
N TRP A 131 9.96 8.41 10.76
CA TRP A 131 11.36 8.00 10.75
C TRP A 131 11.77 7.65 9.32
N GLY A 132 13.06 7.43 9.10
CA GLY A 132 13.54 6.94 7.82
C GLY A 132 14.84 6.17 7.96
N ARG A 133 15.25 5.51 6.88
CA ARG A 133 16.55 4.87 6.78
C ARG A 133 17.42 5.63 5.79
N LEU A 134 18.57 6.09 6.27
CA LEU A 134 19.63 6.63 5.44
C LEU A 134 20.45 5.50 4.83
N PHE A 135 20.80 5.65 3.57
CA PHE A 135 21.73 4.78 2.85
C PHE A 135 22.85 5.62 2.25
N LEU A 136 24.08 5.14 2.43
CA LEU A 136 25.30 5.83 2.05
C LEU A 136 26.16 4.88 1.20
N PRO A 137 26.51 5.24 -0.06
CA PRO A 137 27.39 4.42 -0.87
C PRO A 137 28.84 4.53 -0.38
N GLU A 138 29.60 3.44 -0.50
CA GLU A 138 31.01 3.37 -0.07
C GLU A 138 31.94 4.34 -0.82
N SER A 139 31.52 4.82 -1.98
CA SER A 139 32.22 5.85 -2.77
C SER A 139 32.54 7.12 -1.97
N VAL A 140 31.79 7.42 -0.90
CA VAL A 140 32.06 8.58 -0.02
C VAL A 140 33.34 8.45 0.81
N THR A 141 33.93 7.26 0.88
CA THR A 141 35.18 6.99 1.62
C THR A 141 36.45 7.31 0.83
N GLY A 142 36.33 7.59 -0.47
CA GLY A 142 37.46 8.03 -1.30
C GLY A 142 37.85 9.48 -1.05
N ASP A 143 38.88 9.97 -1.77
CA ASP A 143 39.37 11.37 -1.75
C ASP A 143 38.39 12.37 -2.42
N HIS A 144 37.09 12.21 -2.18
CA HIS A 144 36.06 13.05 -2.77
C HIS A 144 35.60 14.11 -1.77
N THR A 145 35.99 15.36 -2.03
CA THR A 145 35.42 16.55 -1.39
C THR A 145 34.00 16.85 -1.89
N ASN A 146 33.54 16.16 -2.93
CA ASN A 146 32.26 16.42 -3.59
C ASN A 146 31.12 15.66 -2.91
N LYS A 147 30.08 16.41 -2.52
CA LYS A 147 28.84 15.86 -1.99
C LYS A 147 27.99 15.22 -3.09
N LEU A 148 27.27 14.17 -2.74
CA LEU A 148 26.45 13.39 -3.65
C LEU A 148 25.01 13.92 -3.70
N PRO A 149 24.27 13.75 -4.82
CA PRO A 149 22.85 14.04 -4.84
C PRO A 149 22.09 13.27 -3.75
N LEU A 150 21.00 13.84 -3.28
CA LEU A 150 20.14 13.26 -2.25
C LEU A 150 18.82 12.81 -2.84
N VAL A 151 18.45 11.55 -2.66
CA VAL A 151 17.15 11.01 -3.05
C VAL A 151 16.30 10.76 -1.80
N VAL A 152 15.10 11.33 -1.75
CA VAL A 152 14.06 10.97 -0.77
C VAL A 152 13.14 9.95 -1.44
N TYR A 153 13.18 8.71 -0.97
CA TYR A 153 12.41 7.60 -1.50
C TYR A 153 11.22 7.27 -0.59
N TYR A 154 10.02 7.24 -1.16
CA TYR A 154 8.81 6.76 -0.48
C TYR A 154 8.42 5.37 -1.00
N HIS A 155 8.15 4.45 -0.08
CA HIS A 155 7.77 3.08 -0.44
C HIS A 155 6.34 2.97 -0.98
N GLY A 156 6.08 1.92 -1.76
CA GLY A 156 4.72 1.56 -2.21
C GLY A 156 3.93 0.79 -1.15
N GLY A 157 2.84 0.12 -1.55
CA GLY A 157 2.00 -0.66 -0.64
C GLY A 157 0.58 -0.12 -0.48
N GLY A 158 0.10 0.66 -1.46
CA GLY A 158 -1.28 1.14 -1.51
C GLY A 158 -1.67 2.05 -0.33
N PHE A 159 -0.71 2.75 0.27
CA PHE A 159 -0.84 3.52 1.52
C PHE A 159 -1.14 2.70 2.78
N CYS A 160 -1.29 1.39 2.64
CA CYS A 160 -1.75 0.54 3.73
C CYS A 160 -0.68 -0.43 4.23
N MET A 161 0.47 -0.55 3.57
CA MET A 161 1.47 -1.57 3.91
C MET A 161 2.90 -1.08 3.71
N GLY A 162 3.83 -1.70 4.43
CA GLY A 162 5.27 -1.46 4.32
C GLY A 162 5.80 -0.40 5.28
N ASN A 163 7.11 -0.22 5.27
CA ASN A 163 7.80 0.80 6.05
C ASN A 163 9.17 1.09 5.40
N ALA A 164 9.86 2.17 5.82
CA ALA A 164 11.14 2.58 5.25
C ALA A 164 12.25 1.51 5.28
N GLY A 165 12.24 0.61 6.28
CA GLY A 165 13.23 -0.43 6.50
C GLY A 165 12.82 -1.82 5.99
N GLY A 166 11.70 -1.93 5.28
CA GLY A 166 11.26 -3.19 4.69
C GLY A 166 12.20 -3.69 3.59
N GLU A 167 12.07 -4.97 3.22
CA GLU A 167 12.92 -5.62 2.21
C GLU A 167 12.90 -4.87 0.87
N SER A 168 11.71 -4.55 0.38
CA SER A 168 11.51 -3.86 -0.89
C SER A 168 12.17 -2.46 -0.93
N PRO A 169 11.84 -1.51 -0.04
CA PRO A 169 12.49 -0.20 -0.05
C PRO A 169 13.99 -0.29 0.23
N THR A 170 14.44 -1.22 1.09
CA THR A 170 15.87 -1.44 1.34
C THR A 170 16.59 -1.88 0.06
N TYR A 171 16.06 -2.88 -0.65
CA TYR A 171 16.63 -3.34 -1.92
C TYR A 171 16.70 -2.22 -2.96
N GLN A 172 15.63 -1.46 -3.15
CA GLN A 172 15.62 -0.35 -4.10
C GLN A 172 16.60 0.76 -3.69
N SER A 173 16.71 1.08 -2.40
CA SER A 173 17.63 2.13 -1.90
C SER A 173 19.09 1.74 -2.10
N ILE A 174 19.46 0.49 -1.80
CA ILE A 174 20.81 -0.04 -2.07
C ILE A 174 21.12 0.01 -3.57
N ARG A 175 20.16 -0.42 -4.40
CA ARG A 175 20.31 -0.41 -5.86
C ARG A 175 20.52 1.01 -6.41
N LEU A 176 19.75 1.99 -5.92
CA LEU A 176 19.89 3.41 -6.26
C LEU A 176 21.23 3.98 -5.82
N CYS A 177 21.65 3.76 -4.57
CA CYS A 177 22.96 4.18 -4.06
C CYS A 177 24.09 3.72 -4.98
N ARG A 178 24.05 2.45 -5.41
CA ARG A 178 25.11 1.84 -6.23
C ARG A 178 25.11 2.29 -7.68
N THR A 179 23.94 2.38 -8.29
CA THR A 179 23.82 2.65 -9.74
C THR A 179 23.83 4.13 -10.07
N SER A 180 23.39 4.97 -9.13
CA SER A 180 23.31 6.42 -9.30
C SER A 180 24.31 7.19 -8.44
N ASN A 181 25.10 6.53 -7.57
CA ASN A 181 26.07 7.19 -6.68
C ASN A 181 25.44 8.35 -5.88
N VAL A 182 24.39 8.03 -5.12
CA VAL A 182 23.57 9.00 -4.36
C VAL A 182 23.43 8.60 -2.91
N VAL A 183 23.18 9.59 -2.04
CA VAL A 183 22.63 9.34 -0.69
C VAL A 183 21.13 9.12 -0.83
N VAL A 184 20.58 8.11 -0.14
CA VAL A 184 19.13 7.85 -0.15
C VAL A 184 18.56 7.96 1.25
N ILE A 185 17.42 8.62 1.38
CA ILE A 185 16.54 8.54 2.56
C ILE A 185 15.31 7.74 2.15
N SER A 186 15.19 6.51 2.59
CA SER A 186 13.91 5.80 2.56
C SER A 186 13.07 6.35 3.71
N ALA A 187 12.04 7.14 3.41
CA ALA A 187 11.22 7.80 4.42
C ALA A 187 9.93 7.02 4.69
N SER A 188 9.62 6.83 5.97
CA SER A 188 8.34 6.25 6.39
C SER A 188 7.24 7.31 6.36
N TYR A 189 6.01 6.85 6.22
CA TYR A 189 4.80 7.64 6.37
C TYR A 189 3.75 6.77 7.08
N ARG A 190 2.84 7.39 7.82
CA ARG A 190 1.79 6.65 8.52
C ARG A 190 0.80 6.02 7.53
N LEU A 191 0.31 4.84 7.90
CA LEU A 191 -0.46 3.97 7.02
C LEU A 191 -1.95 4.09 7.28
N ALA A 192 -2.71 3.97 6.21
CA ALA A 192 -4.15 3.77 6.27
C ALA A 192 -4.48 2.29 6.58
N PRO A 193 -5.63 2.00 7.19
CA PRO A 193 -6.75 2.91 7.48
C PRO A 193 -6.67 3.70 8.79
N GLU A 194 -5.66 3.44 9.63
CA GLU A 194 -5.49 4.13 10.92
C GLU A 194 -5.25 5.63 10.71
N ASP A 195 -4.38 5.95 9.76
CA ASP A 195 -4.03 7.30 9.33
C ASP A 195 -4.37 7.50 7.84
N ARG A 196 -5.65 7.77 7.54
CA ARG A 196 -6.12 8.03 6.18
C ARG A 196 -5.45 9.27 5.55
N LEU A 197 -5.44 9.32 4.22
CA LEU A 197 -4.99 10.50 3.48
C LEU A 197 -5.78 11.74 3.92
N PRO A 198 -5.12 12.90 4.10
CA PRO A 198 -3.79 13.25 3.59
C PRO A 198 -2.62 13.02 4.57
N VAL A 199 -2.77 12.19 5.61
CA VAL A 199 -1.71 12.05 6.63
C VAL A 199 -0.35 11.65 6.03
N ALA A 200 -0.31 10.68 5.13
CA ALA A 200 0.93 10.29 4.44
C ALA A 200 1.59 11.46 3.66
N PHE A 201 0.81 12.34 3.05
CA PHE A 201 1.32 13.53 2.35
C PHE A 201 1.90 14.55 3.32
N LYS A 202 1.26 14.72 4.49
CA LYS A 202 1.77 15.58 5.56
C LYS A 202 3.10 15.05 6.10
N ASP A 203 3.20 13.74 6.34
CA ASP A 203 4.44 13.11 6.81
C ASP A 203 5.59 13.26 5.78
N ALA A 204 5.27 13.16 4.49
CA ALA A 204 6.21 13.45 3.42
C ALA A 204 6.67 14.93 3.44
N CYS A 205 5.74 15.88 3.60
CA CYS A 205 6.07 17.31 3.75
C CYS A 205 6.90 17.60 5.02
N THR A 206 6.64 16.88 6.11
CA THR A 206 7.43 16.92 7.34
C THR A 206 8.86 16.46 7.08
N THR A 207 9.04 15.37 6.32
CA THR A 207 10.37 14.88 5.89
C THR A 207 11.12 15.95 5.08
N MET A 208 10.47 16.60 4.13
CA MET A 208 11.09 17.68 3.34
C MET A 208 11.45 18.91 4.20
N SER A 209 10.59 19.25 5.16
CA SER A 209 10.85 20.35 6.10
C SER A 209 11.97 20.01 7.09
N TRP A 210 12.09 18.76 7.51
CA TRP A 210 13.22 18.26 8.29
C TRP A 210 14.51 18.37 7.50
N LEU A 211 14.51 17.97 6.22
CA LEU A 211 15.68 18.12 5.33
C LEU A 211 16.09 19.58 5.13
N GLN A 212 15.13 20.50 5.02
CA GLN A 212 15.41 21.93 4.99
C GLN A 212 16.16 22.38 6.25
N LYS A 213 15.79 21.87 7.44
CA LYS A 213 16.52 22.16 8.69
C LYS A 213 17.94 21.57 8.66
N GLN A 214 18.11 20.36 8.13
CA GLN A 214 19.44 19.77 7.93
C GLN A 214 20.31 20.66 7.02
N CYS A 215 19.76 21.12 5.89
CA CYS A 215 20.47 22.04 4.99
C CYS A 215 20.89 23.35 5.69
N LYS A 216 20.02 23.91 6.55
CA LYS A 216 20.34 25.11 7.34
C LYS A 216 21.44 24.87 8.36
N TYR A 217 21.49 23.69 8.99
CA TYR A 217 22.61 23.30 9.85
C TYR A 217 23.93 23.28 9.07
N GLN A 218 23.94 22.73 7.86
CA GLN A 218 25.12 22.73 7.00
C GLN A 218 25.63 24.15 6.68
N ALA A 219 24.72 25.11 6.57
CA ALA A 219 25.03 26.52 6.34
C ALA A 219 25.44 27.26 7.64
N GLY A 220 25.46 26.60 8.79
CA GLY A 220 25.77 27.21 10.10
C GLY A 220 24.60 27.99 10.71
N GLU A 221 23.37 27.78 10.24
CA GLU A 221 22.16 28.52 10.66
C GLU A 221 21.32 27.77 11.73
N ALA A 222 21.78 26.62 12.23
CA ALA A 222 21.09 25.81 13.25
C ALA A 222 22.07 25.07 14.18
N GLU A 223 21.56 24.44 15.25
CA GLU A 223 22.40 23.90 16.36
C GLU A 223 22.83 22.42 16.23
N ALA A 224 22.10 21.57 15.50
CA ALA A 224 22.49 20.18 15.26
C ALA A 224 21.96 19.62 13.91
N GLY A 225 22.76 18.80 13.22
CA GLY A 225 22.39 18.12 11.99
C GLY A 225 23.01 16.71 11.89
N ASP A 226 22.43 15.86 11.04
CA ASP A 226 22.88 14.48 10.86
C ASP A 226 24.26 14.43 10.16
N PRO A 227 25.29 13.81 10.76
CA PRO A 227 26.64 13.82 10.20
C PRO A 227 26.76 13.22 8.79
N TRP A 228 25.96 12.20 8.44
CA TRP A 228 26.03 11.61 7.10
C TRP A 228 25.52 12.57 6.06
N LEU A 229 24.41 13.26 6.35
CA LEU A 229 23.87 14.27 5.46
C LEU A 229 24.82 15.47 5.36
N MET A 230 25.37 15.94 6.48
CA MET A 230 26.22 17.13 6.50
C MET A 230 27.54 16.93 5.76
N ASN A 231 28.09 15.72 5.83
CA ASN A 231 29.38 15.44 5.21
C ASN A 231 29.24 15.00 3.75
N HIS A 232 28.13 14.36 3.38
CA HIS A 232 28.05 13.63 2.11
C HIS A 232 26.87 14.01 1.20
N ALA A 233 25.84 14.73 1.67
CA ALA A 233 24.66 15.05 0.87
C ALA A 233 24.69 16.48 0.31
N ASP A 234 24.42 16.61 -0.98
CA ASP A 234 24.30 17.87 -1.69
C ASP A 234 22.83 18.34 -1.69
N PHE A 235 22.50 19.25 -0.77
CA PHE A 235 21.15 19.79 -0.63
C PHE A 235 20.72 20.73 -1.78
N SER A 236 21.61 21.04 -2.72
CA SER A 236 21.24 21.73 -3.97
C SER A 236 20.76 20.78 -5.06
N ARG A 237 20.93 19.47 -4.87
CA ARG A 237 20.56 18.40 -5.82
C ARG A 237 19.71 17.34 -5.13
N VAL A 238 18.50 17.72 -4.72
CA VAL A 238 17.54 16.83 -4.07
C VAL A 238 16.49 16.31 -5.05
N PHE A 239 16.20 15.02 -4.98
CA PHE A 239 15.21 14.34 -5.81
C PHE A 239 14.18 13.63 -4.93
N VAL A 240 12.91 13.71 -5.30
CA VAL A 240 11.83 12.97 -4.61
C VAL A 240 11.36 11.84 -5.49
N MET A 241 11.37 10.61 -4.97
CA MET A 241 11.11 9.41 -5.73
C MET A 241 10.18 8.48 -4.96
N GLY A 242 9.45 7.64 -5.66
CA GLY A 242 8.75 6.53 -5.01
C GLY A 242 8.07 5.60 -6.00
N GLN A 243 7.78 4.39 -5.52
CA GLN A 243 7.06 3.37 -6.30
C GLN A 243 5.61 3.28 -5.86
N SER A 244 4.65 3.13 -6.79
CA SER A 244 3.24 2.89 -6.46
C SER A 244 2.68 4.03 -5.61
N ALA A 245 2.16 3.76 -4.41
CA ALA A 245 1.72 4.78 -3.46
C ALA A 245 2.82 5.82 -3.17
N GLY A 246 4.09 5.40 -3.10
CA GLY A 246 5.22 6.32 -2.97
C GLY A 246 5.42 7.23 -4.18
N GLY A 247 5.09 6.77 -5.39
CA GLY A 247 5.10 7.61 -6.59
C GLY A 247 3.97 8.65 -6.58
N ASN A 248 2.81 8.28 -6.04
CA ASN A 248 1.72 9.22 -5.76
C ASN A 248 2.13 10.25 -4.69
N ILE A 249 2.79 9.83 -3.61
CA ILE A 249 3.34 10.75 -2.59
C ILE A 249 4.36 11.71 -3.22
N ALA A 250 5.26 11.22 -4.08
CA ALA A 250 6.26 12.05 -4.74
C ALA A 250 5.63 13.18 -5.57
N HIS A 251 4.52 12.92 -6.26
CA HIS A 251 3.70 13.96 -6.89
C HIS A 251 3.12 14.93 -5.87
N HIS A 252 2.44 14.41 -4.84
CA HIS A 252 1.70 15.22 -3.87
C HIS A 252 2.60 16.06 -2.96
N VAL A 253 3.88 15.71 -2.77
CA VAL A 253 4.85 16.59 -2.09
C VAL A 253 4.90 17.97 -2.76
N ALA A 254 4.95 18.03 -4.10
CA ALA A 254 4.97 19.30 -4.83
C ALA A 254 3.61 20.02 -4.84
N VAL A 255 2.51 19.27 -4.69
CA VAL A 255 1.15 19.84 -4.60
C VAL A 255 0.90 20.45 -3.22
N PHE A 256 1.30 19.76 -2.15
CA PHE A 256 1.03 20.16 -0.77
C PHE A 256 2.06 21.16 -0.23
N LYS A 257 3.28 21.15 -0.75
CA LYS A 257 4.35 22.04 -0.32
C LYS A 257 5.00 22.68 -1.53
N PRO A 258 4.81 24.00 -1.75
CA PRO A 258 5.50 24.72 -2.81
C PRO A 258 7.02 24.53 -2.67
N ILE A 259 7.65 23.97 -3.71
CA ILE A 259 9.08 23.62 -3.67
C ILE A 259 9.99 24.83 -3.42
N ASP A 260 9.55 26.04 -3.79
CA ASP A 260 10.28 27.28 -3.54
C ASP A 260 10.40 27.63 -2.05
N GLU A 261 9.45 27.16 -1.23
CA GLU A 261 9.45 27.38 0.23
C GLU A 261 10.45 26.46 0.96
N LEU A 262 11.04 25.50 0.25
CA LEU A 262 12.05 24.59 0.81
C LEU A 262 13.45 25.21 0.85
N LYS A 263 13.68 26.36 0.23
CA LYS A 263 15.00 27.03 0.24
C LYS A 263 15.57 27.16 1.66
N PRO A 264 16.87 26.89 1.88
CA PRO A 264 17.90 26.67 0.85
C PRO A 264 17.96 25.26 0.24
N LEU A 265 17.10 24.32 0.64
CA LEU A 265 16.96 23.01 0.00
C LEU A 265 16.39 23.16 -1.42
N ILE A 266 17.08 22.63 -2.43
CA ILE A 266 16.64 22.70 -3.82
C ILE A 266 16.22 21.32 -4.32
N VAL A 267 14.94 21.17 -4.64
CA VAL A 267 14.41 19.96 -5.28
C VAL A 267 14.57 20.09 -6.80
N GLN A 268 15.49 19.32 -7.37
CA GLN A 268 15.80 19.33 -8.80
C GLN A 268 14.99 18.34 -9.62
N GLY A 269 14.32 17.37 -9.00
CA GLY A 269 13.48 16.47 -9.78
C GLY A 269 12.56 15.57 -8.96
N ILE A 270 11.52 15.08 -9.64
CA ILE A 270 10.56 14.13 -9.08
C ILE A 270 10.49 12.88 -9.98
N VAL A 271 10.55 11.70 -9.38
CA VAL A 271 10.59 10.42 -10.10
C VAL A 271 9.47 9.48 -9.59
N PRO A 272 8.24 9.59 -10.13
CA PRO A 272 7.17 8.65 -9.85
C PRO A 272 7.37 7.36 -10.65
N ILE A 273 7.50 6.23 -9.95
CA ILE A 273 7.65 4.89 -10.55
C ILE A 273 6.33 4.14 -10.38
N VAL A 274 5.72 3.71 -11.48
CA VAL A 274 4.37 3.08 -11.54
C VAL A 274 3.39 3.77 -10.59
N PRO A 275 3.22 5.11 -10.68
CA PRO A 275 2.52 5.87 -9.66
C PRO A 275 1.10 5.36 -9.48
N PHE A 276 0.69 5.20 -8.23
CA PHE A 276 -0.62 4.69 -7.86
C PHE A 276 -1.66 5.81 -8.00
N PHE A 277 -2.26 5.90 -9.18
CA PHE A 277 -3.41 6.75 -9.49
C PHE A 277 -4.56 5.89 -9.99
N SER A 278 -5.79 6.34 -9.76
CA SER A 278 -7.00 5.67 -10.25
C SER A 278 -8.12 6.71 -10.43
N ALA A 279 -9.30 6.27 -10.83
CA ALA A 279 -10.52 7.06 -10.92
C ALA A 279 -11.74 6.15 -10.72
N GLU A 280 -12.94 6.71 -10.64
CA GLU A 280 -14.15 5.86 -10.61
C GLU A 280 -14.39 5.15 -11.94
N ALA A 281 -14.14 5.85 -13.05
CA ALA A 281 -14.18 5.24 -14.37
C ALA A 281 -13.11 4.14 -14.50
N ILE A 282 -13.46 3.01 -15.09
CA ILE A 282 -12.51 1.93 -15.38
C ILE A 282 -11.82 2.23 -16.72
N SER A 283 -10.49 2.35 -16.69
CA SER A 283 -9.64 2.58 -17.86
C SER A 283 -9.51 1.34 -18.75
N GLU A 284 -8.88 1.48 -19.91
CA GLU A 284 -8.67 0.36 -20.84
C GLU A 284 -7.75 -0.72 -20.26
N SER A 285 -6.60 -0.33 -19.68
CA SER A 285 -5.68 -1.29 -19.05
C SER A 285 -6.33 -2.03 -17.89
N GLU A 286 -7.16 -1.36 -17.07
CA GLU A 286 -7.89 -1.98 -15.96
C GLU A 286 -8.91 -3.05 -16.43
N LYS A 287 -9.45 -2.95 -17.65
CA LYS A 287 -10.35 -3.96 -18.23
C LYS A 287 -9.60 -5.21 -18.70
N ASN A 288 -8.38 -5.04 -19.19
CA ASN A 288 -7.61 -6.09 -19.85
C ASN A 288 -6.83 -7.00 -18.87
N VAL A 289 -6.98 -6.77 -17.57
CA VAL A 289 -6.15 -7.35 -16.50
C VAL A 289 -6.99 -7.90 -15.33
N SER A 290 -8.23 -8.31 -15.59
CA SER A 290 -9.14 -8.85 -14.56
C SER A 290 -8.56 -10.05 -13.79
N GLU A 291 -7.55 -10.73 -14.36
CA GLU A 291 -6.83 -11.88 -13.78
C GLU A 291 -5.41 -11.54 -13.31
N ASP A 292 -5.03 -10.25 -13.20
CA ASP A 292 -3.70 -9.89 -12.69
C ASP A 292 -3.49 -10.38 -11.25
N GLU A 293 -2.44 -11.16 -11.03
CA GLU A 293 -2.16 -11.78 -9.73
C GLU A 293 -1.57 -10.79 -8.72
N ILE A 294 -0.97 -9.69 -9.20
CA ILE A 294 -0.19 -8.73 -8.43
C ILE A 294 -1.11 -7.64 -7.85
N LEU A 295 -1.83 -6.93 -8.71
CA LEU A 295 -2.70 -5.81 -8.40
C LEU A 295 -4.05 -5.94 -9.15
N PRO A 296 -4.86 -6.98 -8.85
CA PRO A 296 -6.19 -7.13 -9.44
C PRO A 296 -7.11 -5.96 -9.07
N LEU A 297 -8.15 -5.77 -9.89
CA LEU A 297 -9.09 -4.66 -9.77
C LEU A 297 -9.69 -4.54 -8.35
N GLY A 298 -10.09 -5.66 -7.75
CA GLY A 298 -10.62 -5.67 -6.38
C GLY A 298 -9.63 -5.13 -5.35
N LYS A 299 -8.38 -5.61 -5.38
CA LYS A 299 -7.36 -5.22 -4.38
C LYS A 299 -7.02 -3.74 -4.44
N HIS A 300 -6.85 -3.16 -5.63
CA HIS A 300 -6.49 -1.74 -5.72
C HIS A 300 -7.66 -0.82 -5.33
N HIS A 301 -8.92 -1.19 -5.61
CA HIS A 301 -10.08 -0.49 -5.08
C HIS A 301 -10.14 -0.54 -3.55
N THR A 302 -9.82 -1.70 -2.95
CA THR A 302 -9.73 -1.85 -1.50
C THR A 302 -8.67 -0.92 -0.90
N PHE A 303 -7.47 -0.87 -1.47
CA PHE A 303 -6.43 0.07 -1.01
C PHE A 303 -6.93 1.51 -1.03
N TRP A 304 -7.56 1.95 -2.13
CA TRP A 304 -8.13 3.30 -2.19
C TRP A 304 -9.24 3.55 -1.18
N ARG A 305 -10.14 2.59 -0.99
CA ARG A 305 -11.23 2.68 0.00
C ARG A 305 -10.69 2.80 1.43
N LEU A 306 -9.59 2.13 1.74
CA LEU A 306 -8.91 2.23 3.03
C LEU A 306 -8.12 3.53 3.16
N ALA A 307 -7.47 3.99 2.10
CA ALA A 307 -6.57 5.14 2.11
C ALA A 307 -7.27 6.50 2.06
N LEU A 308 -8.34 6.63 1.27
CA LEU A 308 -9.01 7.91 1.06
C LEU A 308 -9.75 8.39 2.32
N PRO A 309 -10.06 9.71 2.42
CA PRO A 309 -10.99 10.21 3.41
C PRO A 309 -12.30 9.40 3.42
N LEU A 310 -12.92 9.29 4.59
CA LEU A 310 -14.20 8.57 4.70
C LEU A 310 -15.23 9.17 3.71
N ASN A 311 -15.94 8.28 3.02
CA ASN A 311 -16.95 8.60 2.00
C ASN A 311 -16.42 9.27 0.71
N ALA A 312 -15.10 9.41 0.55
CA ALA A 312 -14.53 9.86 -0.71
C ALA A 312 -14.53 8.73 -1.75
N THR A 313 -14.64 9.12 -3.02
CA THR A 313 -14.55 8.22 -4.18
C THR A 313 -13.14 8.26 -4.77
N ARG A 314 -12.84 7.36 -5.71
CA ARG A 314 -11.56 7.38 -6.44
C ARG A 314 -11.37 8.62 -7.32
N ASP A 315 -12.40 9.43 -7.55
CA ASP A 315 -12.25 10.75 -8.20
C ASP A 315 -11.75 11.86 -7.27
N HIS A 316 -11.54 11.54 -5.98
CA HIS A 316 -10.89 12.46 -5.06
C HIS A 316 -9.47 12.83 -5.55
N PRO A 317 -9.04 14.11 -5.47
CA PRO A 317 -7.74 14.58 -6.01
C PRO A 317 -6.51 13.78 -5.57
N TYR A 318 -6.54 13.21 -4.37
CA TYR A 318 -5.47 12.36 -3.83
C TYR A 318 -5.26 11.06 -4.62
N CYS A 319 -6.32 10.56 -5.24
CA CYS A 319 -6.32 9.35 -6.08
C CYS A 319 -6.23 9.70 -7.56
N ASN A 320 -7.02 10.69 -7.98
CA ASN A 320 -7.10 11.14 -9.36
C ASN A 320 -6.58 12.59 -9.47
N PRO A 321 -5.29 12.80 -9.82
CA PRO A 321 -4.72 14.15 -9.97
C PRO A 321 -5.28 14.91 -11.18
N LEU A 322 -6.12 14.26 -12.00
CA LEU A 322 -6.78 14.83 -13.17
C LEU A 322 -8.28 15.07 -12.94
N SER A 323 -8.78 14.85 -11.73
CA SER A 323 -10.19 15.10 -11.42
C SER A 323 -10.54 16.59 -11.45
N ALA A 324 -11.84 16.89 -11.48
CA ALA A 324 -12.32 18.26 -11.56
C ALA A 324 -11.85 19.13 -10.38
N ASP A 325 -11.81 18.53 -9.19
CA ASP A 325 -11.44 19.18 -7.92
C ASP A 325 -9.93 19.19 -7.67
N ALA A 326 -9.13 18.55 -8.54
CA ALA A 326 -7.68 18.55 -8.42
C ALA A 326 -7.09 19.91 -8.83
N PRO A 327 -6.01 20.37 -8.14
CA PRO A 327 -5.25 21.53 -8.58
C PRO A 327 -4.83 21.38 -10.05
N LYS A 328 -4.96 22.45 -10.84
CA LYS A 328 -4.55 22.39 -12.24
C LYS A 328 -3.05 22.20 -12.30
N LEU A 329 -2.60 21.14 -12.98
CA LEU A 329 -1.17 20.83 -13.10
C LEU A 329 -0.36 22.03 -13.62
N ALA A 330 -0.92 22.85 -14.50
CA ALA A 330 -0.30 24.07 -15.00
C ALA A 330 0.10 25.05 -13.88
N GLU A 331 -0.70 25.15 -12.82
CA GLU A 331 -0.51 26.06 -11.68
C GLU A 331 0.45 25.49 -10.62
N VAL A 332 0.58 24.16 -10.56
CA VAL A 332 1.51 23.51 -9.64
C VAL A 332 2.95 23.66 -10.13
N LYS A 333 3.83 24.16 -9.25
CA LYS A 333 5.26 24.25 -9.56
C LYS A 333 5.92 22.89 -9.34
N PHE A 334 6.18 22.20 -10.45
CA PHE A 334 7.00 21.00 -10.45
C PHE A 334 8.43 21.35 -10.88
N PRO A 335 9.45 20.70 -10.28
CA PRO A 335 10.74 20.58 -10.95
C PRO A 335 10.57 19.65 -12.16
N ARG A 336 11.67 19.34 -12.87
CA ARG A 336 11.62 18.31 -13.92
C ARG A 336 11.17 16.96 -13.35
N LEU A 337 10.50 16.17 -14.20
CA LEU A 337 9.89 14.91 -13.84
C LEU A 337 10.42 13.78 -14.72
N LEU A 338 10.62 12.62 -14.11
CA LEU A 338 10.85 11.35 -14.83
C LEU A 338 9.76 10.36 -14.40
N VAL A 339 8.80 10.11 -15.27
CA VAL A 339 7.72 9.14 -15.02
C VAL A 339 8.18 7.78 -15.56
N ILE A 340 8.14 6.75 -14.72
CA ILE A 340 8.49 5.38 -15.12
C ILE A 340 7.24 4.51 -15.03
N VAL A 341 6.88 3.82 -16.11
CA VAL A 341 5.64 3.03 -16.20
C VAL A 341 5.90 1.61 -16.68
N GLY A 342 5.05 0.67 -16.26
CA GLY A 342 5.07 -0.71 -16.74
C GLY A 342 3.95 -0.95 -17.74
N GLY A 343 4.26 -1.44 -18.94
CA GLY A 343 3.27 -1.68 -20.00
C GLY A 343 2.25 -2.78 -19.68
N LYS A 344 2.54 -3.63 -18.70
CA LYS A 344 1.62 -4.65 -18.15
C LYS A 344 1.08 -4.28 -16.77
N ASP A 345 1.28 -3.04 -16.32
CA ASP A 345 0.66 -2.56 -15.09
C ASP A 345 -0.86 -2.35 -15.32
N PRO A 346 -1.75 -2.89 -14.46
CA PRO A 346 -3.16 -2.58 -14.51
C PRO A 346 -3.50 -1.10 -14.59
N LEU A 347 -2.67 -0.25 -13.98
CA LEU A 347 -2.84 1.20 -13.94
C LEU A 347 -2.13 1.94 -15.09
N TYR A 348 -1.57 1.23 -16.06
CA TYR A 348 -0.79 1.81 -17.15
C TYR A 348 -1.50 2.98 -17.84
N THR A 349 -2.79 2.82 -18.20
CA THR A 349 -3.56 3.89 -18.85
C THR A 349 -3.61 5.15 -17.99
N ARG A 350 -3.84 5.02 -16.68
CA ARG A 350 -3.86 6.14 -15.72
C ARG A 350 -2.50 6.82 -15.59
N GLN A 351 -1.43 6.04 -15.65
CA GLN A 351 -0.06 6.54 -15.57
C GLN A 351 0.32 7.33 -16.84
N ILE A 352 -0.11 6.85 -18.02
CA ILE A 352 0.07 7.56 -19.30
C ILE A 352 -0.78 8.83 -19.36
N GLU A 353 -2.06 8.76 -18.96
CA GLU A 353 -2.93 9.95 -18.86
C GLU A 353 -2.29 11.04 -17.98
N TYR A 354 -1.70 10.65 -16.85
CA TYR A 354 -0.96 11.55 -15.98
C TYR A 354 0.27 12.17 -16.65
N TYR A 355 1.10 11.36 -17.33
CA TYR A 355 2.25 11.86 -18.10
C TYR A 355 1.84 12.86 -19.18
N ASP A 356 0.82 12.52 -19.98
CA ASP A 356 0.32 13.39 -21.05
C ASP A 356 -0.26 14.69 -20.50
N ALA A 357 -0.97 14.64 -19.37
CA ALA A 357 -1.50 15.84 -18.71
C ALA A 357 -0.38 16.76 -18.20
N LEU A 358 0.71 16.22 -17.64
CA LEU A 358 1.89 17.01 -17.26
C LEU A 358 2.52 17.69 -18.48
N LYS A 359 2.67 16.95 -19.58
CA LYS A 359 3.24 17.48 -20.84
C LYS A 359 2.36 18.57 -21.44
N GLN A 360 1.04 18.37 -21.46
CA GLN A 360 0.07 19.38 -21.92
C GLN A 360 0.06 20.62 -21.03
N ALA A 361 0.30 20.45 -19.73
CA ALA A 361 0.46 21.55 -18.77
C ALA A 361 1.82 22.27 -18.88
N GLY A 362 2.66 21.93 -19.86
CA GLY A 362 3.94 22.58 -20.13
C GLY A 362 5.05 22.23 -19.12
N LYS A 363 4.95 21.10 -18.42
CA LYS A 363 5.99 20.65 -17.48
C LYS A 363 7.12 19.95 -18.21
N GLU A 364 8.35 20.08 -17.70
CA GLU A 364 9.49 19.29 -18.16
C GLU A 364 9.32 17.87 -17.64
N VAL A 365 8.87 16.96 -18.50
CA VAL A 365 8.58 15.57 -18.13
C VAL A 365 9.13 14.58 -19.16
N GLU A 366 9.92 13.64 -18.68
CA GLU A 366 10.46 12.50 -19.42
C GLU A 366 9.66 11.22 -19.06
N LEU A 367 9.52 10.30 -20.01
CA LEU A 367 8.83 9.02 -19.82
C LEU A 367 9.79 7.85 -20.09
N VAL A 368 9.78 6.87 -19.20
CA VAL A 368 10.42 5.57 -19.42
C VAL A 368 9.37 4.48 -19.31
N GLU A 369 9.07 3.84 -20.42
CA GLU A 369 8.18 2.70 -20.48
C GLU A 369 8.96 1.40 -20.41
N VAL A 370 8.48 0.46 -19.61
CA VAL A 370 8.98 -0.93 -19.55
C VAL A 370 7.87 -1.83 -20.08
N PRO A 371 7.90 -2.24 -21.36
CA PRO A 371 6.76 -2.90 -22.00
C PRO A 371 6.23 -4.13 -21.26
N GLU A 372 7.14 -4.99 -20.78
CA GLU A 372 6.80 -6.20 -20.03
C GLU A 372 6.63 -5.98 -18.52
N GLY A 373 6.74 -4.72 -18.07
CA GLY A 373 6.73 -4.36 -16.66
C GLY A 373 5.34 -4.44 -16.05
N THR A 374 5.17 -5.24 -14.99
CA THR A 374 4.00 -5.26 -14.11
C THR A 374 4.12 -4.21 -12.99
N HIS A 375 3.12 -4.08 -12.12
CA HIS A 375 3.14 -3.10 -11.01
C HIS A 375 4.33 -3.27 -10.03
N ILE A 376 4.97 -4.44 -9.99
CA ILE A 376 6.14 -4.72 -9.13
C ILE A 376 7.39 -5.11 -9.94
N PHE A 377 7.46 -4.74 -11.23
CA PHE A 377 8.54 -5.17 -12.16
C PHE A 377 9.96 -4.97 -11.62
N ARG A 378 10.16 -3.95 -10.78
CA ARG A 378 11.40 -3.61 -10.08
C ARG A 378 11.95 -4.71 -9.16
N LYS A 379 11.16 -5.75 -8.89
CA LYS A 379 11.53 -6.93 -8.08
C LYS A 379 11.61 -8.23 -8.89
N ILE A 380 11.22 -8.22 -10.16
CA ILE A 380 11.10 -9.43 -10.97
C ILE A 380 12.47 -9.74 -11.57
N PRO A 381 13.13 -10.86 -11.18
CA PRO A 381 14.48 -11.17 -11.68
C PRO A 381 14.53 -11.34 -13.21
N ALA A 382 13.45 -11.86 -13.81
CA ALA A 382 13.33 -12.00 -15.25
C ALA A 382 13.35 -10.65 -16.01
N LEU A 383 13.11 -9.54 -15.31
CA LEU A 383 13.14 -8.18 -15.87
C LEU A 383 14.40 -7.39 -15.47
N GLU A 384 15.47 -8.06 -14.99
CA GLU A 384 16.67 -7.37 -14.52
C GLU A 384 17.34 -6.49 -15.59
N ALA A 385 17.36 -6.93 -16.85
CA ALA A 385 17.92 -6.13 -17.94
C ALA A 385 17.16 -4.79 -18.12
N GLU A 386 15.82 -4.84 -18.05
CA GLU A 386 14.98 -3.64 -18.07
C GLU A 386 15.19 -2.80 -16.81
N ASN A 387 15.33 -3.44 -15.64
CA ASN A 387 15.60 -2.74 -14.39
C ASN A 387 16.95 -2.01 -14.41
N VAL A 388 17.98 -2.56 -15.06
CA VAL A 388 19.28 -1.89 -15.28
C VAL A 388 19.12 -0.70 -16.22
N ARG A 389 18.32 -0.82 -17.29
CA ARG A 389 18.00 0.30 -18.18
C ARG A 389 17.29 1.42 -17.44
N VAL A 390 16.32 1.09 -16.58
CA VAL A 390 15.62 2.05 -15.73
C VAL A 390 16.57 2.73 -14.75
N ASP A 391 17.50 1.98 -14.13
CA ASP A 391 18.50 2.59 -13.23
C ASP A 391 19.40 3.57 -13.96
N LYS A 392 19.81 3.21 -15.18
CA LYS A 392 20.59 4.13 -16.01
C LYS A 392 19.80 5.39 -16.31
N ALA A 393 18.52 5.28 -16.68
CA ALA A 393 17.68 6.45 -16.93
C ALA A 393 17.50 7.32 -15.68
N ILE A 394 17.33 6.72 -14.49
CA ILE A 394 17.29 7.44 -13.22
C ILE A 394 18.62 8.15 -12.94
N SER A 395 19.74 7.46 -13.15
CA SER A 395 21.10 8.01 -12.93
C SER A 395 21.39 9.16 -13.89
N ASP A 396 21.11 8.97 -15.18
CA ASP A 396 21.24 10.00 -16.21
C ASP A 396 20.35 11.20 -15.89
N PHE A 397 19.12 10.96 -15.44
CA PHE A 397 18.23 12.03 -14.97
C PHE A 397 18.90 12.76 -13.79
N ILE A 398 19.28 12.08 -12.71
CA ILE A 398 19.88 12.72 -11.53
C ILE A 398 21.14 13.54 -11.87
N HIS A 399 22.00 13.06 -12.76
CA HIS A 399 23.28 13.70 -13.10
C HIS A 399 23.26 14.56 -14.36
N LYS A 400 22.11 14.73 -15.00
CA LYS A 400 21.94 15.65 -16.14
C LYS A 400 22.40 17.04 -15.73
N SER A 401 23.41 17.57 -16.43
CA SER A 401 23.87 18.94 -16.22
C SER A 401 22.80 19.91 -16.74
N GLU A 402 22.45 20.91 -15.93
CA GLU A 402 21.58 22.03 -16.35
C GLU A 402 22.29 22.95 -17.35
#